data_AF-A0A966VB20-F1
#
_entry.id   AF-A0A966VB20-F1
#
_cell.length_a   1.000
_cell.length_b   1.000
_cell.length_c   1.000
_cell.angle_alpha   90.00
_cell.angle_beta   90.00
_cell.angle_gamma   90.00
#
_symmetry.space_group_name_H-M   'P 1'
#
loop_
_entity.id
_entity.type
_entity.pdbx_description
1 polymer ?
#
loop_
_entity_poly.entity_id
_entity_poly.type
_entity_poly.pdbx_seq_one_letter_code
_entity_poly.pdbx_strand_id
1 'polypeptide(L)'
;MDQWKYRLMSISFLSAHAVFYERQLIEKLDELPSERDKLAFIIAFVNTDRNILGQMLEKTREWKINMNCRLYQRLYDDPTTSKPTKMLCISYLLSREKILDRMVDDLLRWVRQDGDWDAFDILNRFSFLMTTEQSDWLEGWMHTHRFQHPVRNEPVYPVEIRAHRFQRLARSIYDDSQNVHDTAINESVWKNIDILVSGSKMLPPVEFEAFMDSLYPLNEAQLRSLQRIETDRSHFRKSGKTLTSISVTLMDVFECLARYIVHQDQETQRELRQRLREELQEMSEQCATGHLSRLVNVLLGFHPEMEICIRREARVKAVFMNLLEKKIMQEDHADALLCDMMNPRPDGAFSRWMKKNSEFFIHELRDIEPDADLEKVWKELYPALSNPFTAPKTFSFWQKIKSWFSHSKTD
;
A
#
# COMPACT_ATOMS: atom_id res chain seq x y z
N MET A 1 -29.78 -7.38 -22.48
CA MET A 1 -28.92 -8.29 -23.27
C MET A 1 -28.13 -9.21 -22.32
N ASP A 2 -28.71 -9.55 -21.16
CA ASP A 2 -27.92 -9.93 -19.97
C ASP A 2 -28.26 -11.33 -19.44
N GLN A 3 -29.42 -11.87 -19.84
CA GLN A 3 -29.79 -13.25 -19.52
C GLN A 3 -28.90 -14.28 -20.23
N TRP A 4 -28.39 -13.98 -21.42
CA TRP A 4 -27.53 -14.92 -22.14
C TRP A 4 -26.12 -14.98 -21.54
N LYS A 5 -25.57 -13.85 -21.06
CA LYS A 5 -24.29 -13.80 -20.32
C LYS A 5 -24.37 -14.61 -19.02
N TYR A 6 -25.46 -14.47 -18.27
CA TYR A 6 -25.68 -15.27 -17.05
C TYR A 6 -25.77 -16.77 -17.38
N ARG A 7 -26.51 -17.14 -18.44
CA ARG A 7 -26.59 -18.53 -18.90
C ARG A 7 -25.24 -19.07 -19.39
N LEU A 8 -24.43 -18.27 -20.07
CA LEU A 8 -23.10 -18.68 -20.55
C LEU A 8 -22.10 -18.83 -19.39
N MET A 9 -22.18 -17.97 -18.37
CA MET A 9 -21.41 -18.13 -17.12
C MET A 9 -21.86 -19.37 -16.34
N SER A 10 -23.16 -19.66 -16.29
CA SER A 10 -23.68 -20.89 -15.67
C SER A 10 -23.26 -22.14 -16.45
N ILE A 11 -23.23 -22.11 -17.78
CA ILE A 11 -22.79 -23.22 -18.63
C ILE A 11 -21.28 -23.47 -18.50
N SER A 12 -20.46 -22.42 -18.46
CA SER A 12 -19.00 -22.56 -18.28
C SER A 12 -18.63 -23.03 -16.86
N PHE A 13 -19.40 -22.61 -15.85
CA PHE A 13 -19.31 -23.13 -14.48
C PHE A 13 -19.75 -24.60 -14.40
N LEU A 14 -20.85 -24.96 -15.06
CA LEU A 14 -21.34 -26.34 -15.16
C LEU A 14 -20.37 -27.25 -15.94
N SER A 15 -19.67 -26.75 -16.96
CA SER A 15 -18.70 -27.55 -17.71
C SER A 15 -17.44 -27.89 -16.89
N ALA A 16 -17.00 -26.99 -16.01
CA ALA A 16 -15.90 -27.27 -15.09
C ALA A 16 -16.32 -28.26 -13.99
N HIS A 17 -17.58 -28.20 -13.56
CA HIS A 17 -18.20 -29.15 -12.62
C HIS A 17 -18.40 -30.54 -13.22
N ALA A 18 -18.87 -30.59 -14.48
CA ALA A 18 -19.13 -31.83 -15.21
C ALA A 18 -17.85 -32.64 -15.30
N VAL A 19 -16.69 -32.05 -15.63
CA VAL A 19 -15.43 -32.80 -15.75
C VAL A 19 -14.93 -33.40 -14.42
N PHE A 20 -15.24 -32.77 -13.28
CA PHE A 20 -14.73 -33.23 -11.97
C PHE A 20 -15.62 -34.30 -11.31
N TYR A 21 -16.95 -34.17 -11.44
CA TYR A 21 -17.92 -35.11 -10.88
C TYR A 21 -18.58 -36.00 -11.94
N GLU A 22 -18.12 -35.94 -13.20
CA GLU A 22 -18.76 -36.53 -14.39
C GLU A 22 -19.21 -37.95 -14.11
N ARG A 23 -18.26 -38.75 -13.64
CA ARG A 23 -18.45 -40.17 -13.45
C ARG A 23 -19.46 -40.48 -12.34
N GLN A 24 -19.37 -39.78 -11.21
CA GLN A 24 -20.26 -39.99 -10.06
C GLN A 24 -21.66 -39.46 -10.31
N LEU A 25 -21.78 -38.36 -11.07
CA LEU A 25 -23.05 -37.78 -11.46
C LEU A 25 -23.76 -38.63 -12.51
N ILE A 26 -23.02 -39.14 -13.50
CA ILE A 26 -23.54 -40.05 -14.53
C ILE A 26 -23.99 -41.36 -13.89
N GLU A 27 -23.13 -42.00 -13.08
CA GLU A 27 -23.48 -43.24 -12.37
C GLU A 27 -24.76 -43.07 -11.53
N LYS A 28 -24.93 -41.91 -10.88
CA LYS A 28 -26.13 -41.64 -10.07
C LYS A 28 -27.37 -41.25 -10.87
N LEU A 29 -27.20 -40.60 -12.02
CA LEU A 29 -28.28 -40.28 -12.96
C LEU A 29 -28.80 -41.53 -13.66
N ASP A 30 -27.92 -42.50 -13.95
CA ASP A 30 -28.28 -43.77 -14.59
C ASP A 30 -29.07 -44.69 -13.66
N GLU A 31 -28.93 -44.53 -12.34
CA GLU A 31 -29.74 -45.24 -11.33
C GLU A 31 -31.18 -44.70 -11.21
N LEU A 32 -31.49 -43.54 -11.79
CA LEU A 32 -32.81 -42.90 -11.65
C LEU A 32 -33.79 -43.37 -12.74
N PRO A 33 -35.01 -43.80 -12.36
CA PRO A 33 -35.90 -44.54 -13.25
C PRO A 33 -36.62 -43.68 -14.30
N SER A 34 -36.62 -42.35 -14.15
CA SER A 34 -37.28 -41.46 -15.10
C SER A 34 -36.52 -40.15 -15.34
N GLU A 35 -36.73 -39.56 -16.53
CA GLU A 35 -36.18 -38.24 -16.88
C GLU A 35 -36.63 -37.12 -15.93
N ARG A 36 -37.83 -37.27 -15.34
CA ARG A 36 -38.34 -36.33 -14.34
C ARG A 36 -37.54 -36.42 -13.04
N ASP A 37 -37.16 -37.62 -12.62
CA ASP A 37 -36.38 -37.84 -11.39
C ASP A 37 -34.93 -37.40 -11.57
N LYS A 38 -34.35 -37.63 -12.76
CA LYS A 38 -33.04 -37.07 -13.15
C LYS A 38 -33.02 -35.55 -13.08
N LEU A 39 -34.04 -34.89 -13.65
CA LEU A 39 -34.15 -33.45 -13.62
C LEU A 39 -34.36 -32.90 -12.20
N ALA A 40 -35.17 -33.57 -11.39
CA ALA A 40 -35.37 -33.21 -9.98
C ALA A 40 -34.10 -33.37 -9.16
N PHE A 41 -33.31 -34.43 -9.40
CA PHE A 41 -32.01 -34.65 -8.77
C PHE A 41 -31.00 -33.57 -9.15
N ILE A 42 -30.90 -33.18 -10.42
CA ILE A 42 -30.02 -32.08 -10.86
C ILE A 42 -30.42 -30.76 -10.21
N ILE A 43 -31.72 -30.46 -10.17
CA ILE A 43 -32.23 -29.24 -9.54
C ILE A 43 -31.94 -29.24 -8.03
N ALA A 44 -32.14 -30.37 -7.36
CA ALA A 44 -31.80 -30.52 -5.94
C ALA A 44 -30.28 -30.41 -5.70
N PHE A 45 -29.45 -31.10 -6.49
CA PHE A 45 -27.99 -31.03 -6.39
C PHE A 45 -27.45 -29.61 -6.53
N VAL A 46 -28.02 -28.82 -7.45
CA VAL A 46 -27.68 -27.41 -7.64
C VAL A 46 -28.20 -26.52 -6.50
N ASN A 47 -29.37 -26.84 -5.92
CA ASN A 47 -30.03 -25.98 -4.93
C ASN A 47 -29.67 -26.28 -3.48
N THR A 48 -29.20 -27.48 -3.13
CA THR A 48 -29.26 -27.95 -1.74
C THR A 48 -28.06 -27.57 -0.88
N ASP A 49 -26.94 -27.07 -1.42
CA ASP A 49 -25.75 -27.01 -0.54
C ASP A 49 -24.82 -25.80 -0.74
N ARG A 50 -25.05 -24.77 0.09
CA ARG A 50 -24.17 -23.61 0.26
C ARG A 50 -22.80 -23.99 0.85
N ASN A 51 -22.68 -25.10 1.58
CA ASN A 51 -21.40 -25.58 2.11
C ASN A 51 -20.59 -26.32 1.04
N ILE A 52 -21.27 -27.08 0.17
CA ILE A 52 -20.64 -27.65 -1.04
C ILE A 52 -20.17 -26.51 -1.94
N LEU A 53 -20.94 -25.44 -2.14
CA LEU A 53 -20.49 -24.29 -2.91
C LEU A 53 -19.20 -23.66 -2.33
N GLY A 54 -19.10 -23.54 -1.00
CA GLY A 54 -17.89 -23.06 -0.34
C GLY A 54 -16.68 -23.99 -0.52
N GLN A 55 -16.86 -25.29 -0.29
CA GLN A 55 -15.80 -26.30 -0.50
C GLN A 55 -15.42 -26.44 -1.98
N MET A 56 -16.38 -26.23 -2.89
CA MET A 56 -16.16 -26.23 -4.33
C MET A 56 -15.41 -25.00 -4.79
N LEU A 57 -15.77 -23.81 -4.30
CA LEU A 57 -15.01 -22.60 -4.58
C LEU A 57 -13.57 -22.74 -4.10
N GLU A 58 -13.36 -23.34 -2.93
CA GLU A 58 -12.02 -23.61 -2.41
C GLU A 58 -11.26 -24.64 -3.28
N LYS A 59 -11.90 -25.74 -3.69
CA LYS A 59 -11.28 -26.74 -4.60
C LYS A 59 -11.02 -26.20 -6.01
N THR A 60 -11.92 -25.37 -6.55
CA THR A 60 -11.73 -24.69 -7.84
C THR A 60 -10.60 -23.67 -7.74
N ARG A 61 -10.49 -22.97 -6.61
CA ARG A 61 -9.38 -22.06 -6.32
C ARG A 61 -8.06 -22.83 -6.24
N GLU A 62 -8.03 -23.93 -5.49
CA GLU A 62 -6.87 -24.82 -5.37
C GLU A 62 -6.46 -25.37 -6.75
N TRP A 63 -7.42 -25.85 -7.55
CA TRP A 63 -7.18 -26.32 -8.91
C TRP A 63 -6.61 -25.22 -9.81
N LYS A 64 -7.18 -24.01 -9.77
CA LYS A 64 -6.70 -22.86 -10.55
C LYS A 64 -5.28 -22.48 -10.14
N ILE A 65 -4.98 -22.48 -8.84
CA ILE A 65 -3.63 -22.24 -8.32
C ILE A 65 -2.68 -23.31 -8.84
N ASN A 66 -3.03 -24.59 -8.71
CA ASN A 66 -2.21 -25.71 -9.18
C ASN A 66 -1.98 -25.69 -10.69
N MET A 67 -3.00 -25.38 -11.48
CA MET A 67 -2.91 -25.25 -12.93
C MET A 67 -1.99 -24.09 -13.32
N ASN A 68 -2.16 -22.93 -12.68
CA ASN A 68 -1.30 -21.77 -12.90
C ASN A 68 0.15 -22.10 -12.51
N CYS A 69 0.40 -22.72 -11.36
CA CYS A 69 1.76 -23.11 -10.97
C CYS A 69 2.40 -24.02 -12.02
N ARG A 70 1.66 -24.99 -12.58
CA ARG A 70 2.16 -25.85 -13.68
C ARG A 70 2.45 -25.05 -14.95
N LEU A 71 1.61 -24.07 -15.29
CA LEU A 71 1.81 -23.22 -16.46
C LEU A 71 3.06 -22.33 -16.30
N TYR A 72 3.16 -21.60 -15.18
CA TYR A 72 4.31 -20.75 -14.87
C TYR A 72 5.61 -21.57 -14.77
N GLN A 73 5.54 -22.79 -14.21
CA GLN A 73 6.68 -23.69 -14.19
C GLN A 73 7.13 -24.06 -15.61
N ARG A 74 6.21 -24.46 -16.49
CA ARG A 74 6.53 -24.79 -17.88
C ARG A 74 7.12 -23.60 -18.63
N LEU A 75 6.56 -22.41 -18.43
CA LEU A 75 7.08 -21.17 -19.03
C LEU A 75 8.49 -20.85 -18.53
N TYR A 76 8.75 -21.03 -17.24
CA TYR A 76 10.09 -20.85 -16.67
C TYR A 76 11.11 -21.88 -17.22
N ASP A 77 10.71 -23.15 -17.30
CA ASP A 77 11.56 -24.25 -17.78
C ASP A 77 11.85 -24.18 -19.29
N ASP A 78 11.01 -23.50 -20.06
CA ASP A 78 11.21 -23.32 -21.50
C ASP A 78 12.48 -22.47 -21.76
N PRO A 79 13.48 -23.01 -22.49
CA PRO A 79 14.73 -22.31 -22.78
C PRO A 79 14.52 -21.08 -23.67
N THR A 80 13.42 -20.98 -24.42
CA THR A 80 13.10 -19.86 -25.31
C THR A 80 12.45 -18.68 -24.59
N THR A 81 11.97 -18.88 -23.35
CA THR A 81 11.34 -17.81 -22.56
C THR A 81 12.35 -16.71 -22.21
N SER A 82 11.97 -15.46 -22.45
CA SER A 82 12.80 -14.29 -22.17
C SER A 82 13.04 -14.09 -20.66
N LYS A 83 14.14 -13.43 -20.32
CA LYS A 83 14.51 -13.12 -18.92
C LYS A 83 13.39 -12.41 -18.13
N PRO A 84 12.75 -11.33 -18.63
CA PRO A 84 11.63 -10.68 -17.91
C PRO A 84 10.45 -11.61 -17.65
N THR A 85 10.09 -12.45 -18.63
CA THR A 85 9.02 -13.43 -18.45
C THR A 85 9.40 -14.50 -17.42
N LYS A 86 10.66 -14.94 -17.38
CA LYS A 86 11.15 -15.84 -16.33
C LYS A 86 11.09 -15.21 -14.95
N MET A 87 11.43 -13.92 -14.80
CA MET A 87 11.27 -13.19 -13.53
C MET A 87 9.83 -13.14 -13.04
N LEU A 88 8.87 -12.86 -13.94
CA LEU A 88 7.44 -12.91 -13.61
C LEU A 88 7.01 -14.32 -13.16
N CYS A 89 7.52 -15.37 -13.81
CA CYS A 89 7.26 -16.74 -13.42
C CYS A 89 7.81 -17.05 -12.03
N ILE A 90 9.07 -16.68 -11.76
CA ILE A 90 9.71 -16.89 -10.46
C ILE A 90 8.95 -16.14 -9.36
N SER A 91 8.63 -14.86 -9.57
CA SER A 91 7.87 -14.08 -8.58
C SER A 91 6.50 -14.69 -8.27
N TYR A 92 5.78 -15.19 -9.28
CA TYR A 92 4.50 -15.86 -9.07
C TYR A 92 4.69 -17.17 -8.28
N LEU A 93 5.67 -18.00 -8.65
CA LEU A 93 5.89 -19.33 -8.04
C LEU A 93 6.39 -19.23 -6.59
N LEU A 94 7.30 -18.28 -6.29
CA LEU A 94 7.76 -18.01 -4.92
C LEU A 94 6.63 -17.50 -4.02
N SER A 95 5.73 -16.65 -4.53
CA SER A 95 4.54 -16.19 -3.77
C SER A 95 3.56 -17.31 -3.38
N ARG A 96 3.75 -18.52 -3.91
CA ARG A 96 2.96 -19.72 -3.65
C ARG A 96 3.73 -20.80 -2.91
N GLU A 97 4.90 -20.47 -2.36
CA GLU A 97 5.79 -21.39 -1.64
C GLU A 97 6.18 -22.62 -2.48
N LYS A 98 6.11 -22.51 -3.81
CA LYS A 98 6.60 -23.53 -4.75
C LYS A 98 8.05 -23.20 -5.06
N ILE A 99 8.91 -23.45 -4.08
CA ILE A 99 10.33 -23.13 -4.19
C ILE A 99 11.01 -24.22 -5.01
N LEU A 100 11.76 -23.78 -6.01
CA LEU A 100 12.76 -24.57 -6.69
C LEU A 100 14.08 -23.83 -6.48
N ASP A 101 15.05 -24.47 -5.82
CA ASP A 101 16.38 -23.88 -5.54
C ASP A 101 17.01 -23.26 -6.79
N ARG A 102 16.76 -23.88 -7.95
CA ARG A 102 17.17 -23.40 -9.27
C ARG A 102 16.70 -21.97 -9.61
N MET A 103 15.51 -21.56 -9.16
CA MET A 103 14.98 -20.21 -9.40
C MET A 103 15.72 -19.17 -8.59
N VAL A 104 16.03 -19.48 -7.33
CA VAL A 104 16.84 -18.64 -6.46
C VAL A 104 18.24 -18.51 -7.05
N ASP A 105 18.82 -19.61 -7.53
CA ASP A 105 20.13 -19.62 -8.19
C ASP A 105 20.17 -18.77 -9.47
N ASP A 106 19.12 -18.82 -10.29
CA ASP A 106 19.02 -17.99 -11.50
C ASP A 106 18.92 -16.50 -11.15
N LEU A 107 18.11 -16.13 -10.15
CA LEU A 107 18.03 -14.75 -9.67
C LEU A 107 19.39 -14.28 -9.12
N LEU A 108 20.03 -15.08 -8.26
CA LEU A 108 21.35 -14.77 -7.70
C LEU A 108 22.39 -14.59 -8.81
N ARG A 109 22.34 -15.42 -9.86
CA ARG A 109 23.20 -15.29 -11.04
C ARG A 109 22.97 -13.96 -11.76
N TRP A 110 21.72 -13.56 -11.97
CA TRP A 110 21.39 -12.28 -12.62
C TRP A 110 21.83 -11.08 -11.81
N VAL A 111 21.68 -11.11 -10.48
CA VAL A 111 22.21 -10.04 -9.61
C VAL A 111 23.75 -10.01 -9.68
N ARG A 112 24.41 -11.18 -9.57
CA ARG A 112 25.89 -11.28 -9.56
C ARG A 112 26.55 -10.87 -10.87
N GLN A 113 25.98 -11.28 -12.00
CA GLN A 113 26.61 -11.12 -13.31
C GLN A 113 26.15 -9.85 -14.02
N ASP A 114 24.86 -9.53 -13.92
CA ASP A 114 24.26 -8.47 -14.72
C ASP A 114 23.97 -7.20 -13.89
N GLY A 115 24.09 -7.25 -12.56
CA GLY A 115 23.67 -6.16 -11.68
C GLY A 115 22.17 -5.89 -11.76
N ASP A 116 21.38 -6.94 -11.98
CA ASP A 116 19.95 -6.82 -12.30
C ASP A 116 19.12 -6.51 -11.03
N TRP A 117 18.61 -5.28 -10.95
CA TRP A 117 17.85 -4.80 -9.79
C TRP A 117 16.47 -5.44 -9.67
N ASP A 118 15.82 -5.83 -10.78
CA ASP A 118 14.53 -6.51 -10.72
C ASP A 118 14.69 -7.91 -10.12
N ALA A 119 15.79 -8.61 -10.46
CA ALA A 119 16.14 -9.87 -9.81
C ALA A 119 16.44 -9.70 -8.31
N PHE A 120 17.13 -8.62 -7.94
CA PHE A 120 17.42 -8.28 -6.56
C PHE A 120 16.13 -8.03 -5.76
N ASP A 121 15.19 -7.24 -6.29
CA ASP A 121 13.93 -6.94 -5.62
C ASP A 121 13.09 -8.20 -5.39
N ILE A 122 13.09 -9.14 -6.36
CA ILE A 122 12.43 -10.43 -6.19
C ILE A 122 13.12 -11.24 -5.08
N LEU A 123 14.45 -11.35 -5.06
CA LEU A 123 15.18 -12.06 -3.99
C LEU A 123 14.93 -11.44 -2.61
N ASN A 124 14.94 -10.11 -2.53
CA ASN A 124 14.74 -9.38 -1.29
C ASN A 124 13.33 -9.58 -0.73
N ARG A 125 12.30 -9.60 -1.59
CA ARG A 125 10.90 -9.89 -1.19
C ARG A 125 10.73 -11.29 -0.63
N PHE A 126 11.55 -12.23 -1.07
CA PHE A 126 11.49 -13.64 -0.69
C PHE A 126 12.73 -14.09 0.10
N SER A 127 13.38 -13.17 0.82
CA SER A 127 14.62 -13.46 1.55
C SER A 127 14.44 -14.51 2.64
N PHE A 128 13.26 -14.55 3.26
CA PHE A 128 12.87 -15.57 4.23
C PHE A 128 12.84 -17.01 3.66
N LEU A 129 12.91 -17.17 2.33
CA LEU A 129 12.99 -18.46 1.65
C LEU A 129 14.43 -18.87 1.29
N MET A 130 15.42 -18.01 1.55
CA MET A 130 16.82 -18.23 1.21
C MET A 130 17.61 -18.88 2.36
N THR A 131 18.76 -19.45 2.05
CA THR A 131 19.71 -19.87 3.10
C THR A 131 20.34 -18.65 3.76
N THR A 132 20.83 -18.81 4.99
CA THR A 132 21.55 -17.73 5.70
C THR A 132 22.71 -17.18 4.85
N GLU A 133 23.47 -18.04 4.18
CA GLU A 133 24.56 -17.62 3.29
C GLU A 133 24.09 -16.78 2.10
N GLN A 134 22.97 -17.14 1.48
CA GLN A 134 22.39 -16.39 0.37
C GLN A 134 21.85 -15.02 0.84
N SER A 135 21.23 -14.99 2.02
CA SER A 135 20.74 -13.76 2.65
C SER A 135 21.87 -12.81 3.01
N ASP A 136 22.90 -13.31 3.72
CA ASP A 136 24.10 -12.53 4.09
C ASP A 136 24.79 -11.96 2.86
N TRP A 137 24.86 -12.74 1.78
CA TRP A 137 25.41 -12.27 0.51
C TRP A 137 24.59 -11.15 -0.12
N LEU A 138 23.25 -11.29 -0.14
CA LEU A 138 22.34 -10.29 -0.72
C LEU A 138 22.43 -8.96 0.06
N GLU A 139 22.53 -9.01 1.39
CA GLU A 139 22.79 -7.85 2.24
C GLU A 139 24.13 -7.18 1.89
N GLY A 140 25.21 -7.96 1.77
CA GLY A 140 26.52 -7.45 1.40
C GLY A 140 26.54 -6.78 0.02
N TRP A 141 25.82 -7.35 -0.95
CA TRP A 141 25.66 -6.77 -2.28
C TRP A 141 24.88 -5.45 -2.23
N MET A 142 23.79 -5.39 -1.46
CA MET A 142 23.02 -4.16 -1.24
C MET A 142 23.89 -3.04 -0.65
N HIS A 143 24.70 -3.34 0.37
CA HIS A 143 25.57 -2.36 1.01
C HIS A 143 26.62 -1.76 0.08
N THR A 144 27.09 -2.54 -0.90
CA THR A 144 28.14 -2.10 -1.83
C THR A 144 27.60 -1.33 -3.04
N HIS A 145 26.34 -1.54 -3.44
CA HIS A 145 25.76 -0.95 -4.66
C HIS A 145 24.77 0.20 -4.41
N ARG A 146 24.31 0.39 -3.15
CA ARG A 146 23.38 1.48 -2.75
C ARG A 146 23.92 2.90 -2.96
N PHE A 147 25.23 3.06 -3.21
CA PHE A 147 25.89 4.36 -3.39
C PHE A 147 26.17 4.75 -4.85
N GLN A 148 25.66 4.01 -5.85
CA GLN A 148 25.97 4.27 -7.26
C GLN A 148 24.80 4.78 -8.12
N HIS A 149 23.60 5.01 -7.58
CA HIS A 149 22.50 5.59 -8.36
C HIS A 149 22.48 7.13 -8.33
N PRO A 150 22.62 7.83 -9.47
CA PRO A 150 22.42 9.27 -9.54
C PRO A 150 20.91 9.58 -9.45
N VAL A 151 20.54 10.40 -8.46
CA VAL A 151 19.21 11.01 -8.36
C VAL A 151 18.99 11.86 -9.62
N ARG A 152 17.98 11.53 -10.43
CA ARG A 152 17.57 12.35 -11.57
C ARG A 152 16.87 13.61 -11.06
N ASN A 153 17.43 14.77 -11.39
CA ASN A 153 16.84 16.08 -11.13
C ASN A 153 15.77 16.40 -12.20
N GLU A 154 14.54 16.69 -11.78
CA GLU A 154 13.53 17.36 -12.62
C GLU A 154 13.23 18.78 -12.09
N PRO A 155 12.94 19.76 -12.97
CA PRO A 155 12.76 21.16 -12.59
C PRO A 155 11.32 21.48 -12.15
N VAL A 156 11.20 22.43 -11.22
CA VAL A 156 9.97 22.90 -10.55
C VAL A 156 9.51 24.24 -11.15
N TYR A 157 8.20 24.45 -11.38
CA TYR A 157 7.61 25.74 -11.81
C TYR A 157 6.43 26.17 -10.91
N PRO A 158 6.23 27.47 -10.60
CA PRO A 158 5.64 27.85 -9.31
C PRO A 158 4.19 28.37 -9.36
N VAL A 159 3.28 27.67 -8.66
CA VAL A 159 2.19 28.19 -7.78
C VAL A 159 2.08 27.31 -6.49
N GLU A 160 3.06 26.44 -6.29
CA GLU A 160 3.03 25.11 -5.67
C GLU A 160 3.17 25.06 -4.12
N ILE A 161 3.33 26.19 -3.43
CA ILE A 161 4.01 26.17 -2.11
C ILE A 161 3.13 25.67 -0.94
N ARG A 162 1.78 25.80 -1.00
CA ARG A 162 0.90 25.29 0.08
C ARG A 162 0.51 23.81 -0.11
N ALA A 163 0.06 23.42 -1.30
CA ALA A 163 -0.33 22.04 -1.58
C ALA A 163 0.86 21.08 -1.39
N HIS A 164 2.04 21.38 -1.96
CA HIS A 164 3.21 20.50 -1.83
C HIS A 164 3.75 20.37 -0.40
N ARG A 165 3.67 21.41 0.44
CA ARG A 165 4.06 21.31 1.87
C ARG A 165 3.12 20.37 2.63
N PHE A 166 1.81 20.42 2.37
CA PHE A 166 0.84 19.48 2.94
C PHE A 166 0.99 18.06 2.38
N GLN A 167 1.35 17.91 1.10
CA GLN A 167 1.57 16.61 0.45
C GLN A 167 2.72 15.82 1.09
N ARG A 168 3.89 16.44 1.33
CA ARG A 168 5.00 15.75 2.02
C ARG A 168 4.64 15.35 3.45
N LEU A 169 3.84 16.17 4.12
CA LEU A 169 3.41 15.93 5.49
C LEU A 169 2.43 14.76 5.56
N ALA A 170 1.42 14.75 4.69
CA ALA A 170 0.47 13.65 4.57
C ALA A 170 1.16 12.33 4.18
N ARG A 171 2.11 12.37 3.23
CA ARG A 171 2.94 11.21 2.85
C ARG A 171 3.64 10.59 4.07
N SER A 172 4.37 11.41 4.84
CA SER A 172 5.10 10.94 6.04
C SER A 172 4.20 10.37 7.15
N ILE A 173 2.90 10.69 7.14
CA ILE A 173 1.95 10.26 8.16
C ILE A 173 1.22 8.98 7.75
N TYR A 174 1.01 8.74 6.45
CA TYR A 174 0.32 7.54 5.97
C TYR A 174 1.26 6.42 5.48
N ASP A 175 2.55 6.69 5.31
CA ASP A 175 3.56 5.66 5.04
C ASP A 175 4.06 4.94 6.31
N ASP A 176 3.68 5.44 7.49
CA ASP A 176 3.93 4.76 8.76
C ASP A 176 2.88 3.68 8.98
N SER A 177 3.30 2.42 8.89
CA SER A 177 2.48 1.24 9.17
C SER A 177 1.89 1.20 10.59
N GLN A 178 2.34 2.08 11.50
CA GLN A 178 1.75 2.25 12.83
C GLN A 178 0.67 3.35 12.90
N ASN A 179 0.61 4.29 11.96
CA ASN A 179 -0.38 5.38 11.98
C ASN A 179 -1.78 4.90 11.58
N VAL A 180 -1.88 3.77 10.88
CA VAL A 180 -3.15 3.04 10.66
C VAL A 180 -3.77 2.51 11.96
N HIS A 181 -3.01 2.53 13.08
CA HIS A 181 -3.51 2.20 14.43
C HIS A 181 -3.74 3.44 15.31
N ASP A 182 -3.47 4.66 14.84
CA ASP A 182 -3.81 5.88 15.58
C ASP A 182 -5.33 6.15 15.43
N THR A 183 -6.04 6.06 16.55
CA THR A 183 -7.49 6.26 16.59
C THR A 183 -7.90 7.65 16.13
N ALA A 184 -7.08 8.68 16.37
CA ALA A 184 -7.38 10.05 15.94
C ALA A 184 -7.25 10.21 14.42
N ILE A 185 -6.24 9.56 13.81
CA ILE A 185 -6.07 9.56 12.34
C ILE A 185 -7.24 8.82 11.70
N ASN A 186 -7.57 7.62 12.20
CA ASN A 186 -8.71 6.85 11.72
C ASN A 186 -10.04 7.61 11.87
N GLU A 187 -10.26 8.29 12.99
CA GLU A 187 -11.43 9.15 13.20
C GLU A 187 -11.50 10.30 12.17
N SER A 188 -10.35 10.91 11.83
CA SER A 188 -10.30 11.98 10.83
C SER A 188 -10.57 11.47 9.41
N VAL A 189 -10.01 10.29 9.05
CA VAL A 189 -10.31 9.63 7.77
C VAL A 189 -11.81 9.34 7.69
N TRP A 190 -12.40 8.81 8.76
CA TRP A 190 -13.84 8.56 8.81
C TRP A 190 -14.69 9.82 8.71
N LYS A 191 -14.25 10.93 9.32
CA LYS A 191 -14.93 12.23 9.17
C LYS A 191 -14.87 12.69 7.72
N ASN A 192 -13.72 12.58 7.06
CA ASN A 192 -13.57 12.98 5.65
C ASN A 192 -14.38 12.08 4.71
N ILE A 193 -14.45 10.76 4.97
CA ILE A 193 -15.34 9.85 4.22
C ILE A 193 -16.81 10.27 4.38
N ASP A 194 -17.26 10.60 5.59
CA ASP A 194 -18.63 11.03 5.83
C ASP A 194 -18.96 12.33 5.06
N ILE A 195 -18.07 13.32 5.12
CA ILE A 195 -18.19 14.56 4.35
C ILE A 195 -18.28 14.26 2.85
N LEU A 196 -17.37 13.42 2.32
CA LEU A 196 -17.33 13.08 0.90
C LEU A 196 -18.62 12.38 0.46
N VAL A 197 -19.06 11.38 1.20
CA VAL A 197 -20.22 10.55 0.84
C VAL A 197 -21.53 11.33 1.00
N SER A 198 -21.64 12.16 2.04
CA SER A 198 -22.81 12.99 2.26
C SER A 198 -22.89 14.14 1.25
N GLY A 199 -21.76 14.78 0.95
CA GLY A 199 -21.66 15.85 -0.05
C GLY A 199 -21.88 15.35 -1.47
N SER A 200 -21.34 14.17 -1.84
CA SER A 200 -21.48 13.63 -3.19
C SER A 200 -22.92 13.25 -3.56
N LYS A 201 -23.79 12.99 -2.57
CA LYS A 201 -25.23 12.73 -2.81
C LYS A 201 -25.96 13.97 -3.33
N MET A 202 -25.43 15.16 -3.07
CA MET A 202 -26.00 16.43 -3.54
C MET A 202 -25.50 16.81 -4.93
N LEU A 203 -24.48 16.09 -5.45
CA LEU A 203 -23.92 16.33 -6.78
C LEU A 203 -24.63 15.46 -7.83
N PRO A 204 -24.77 15.96 -9.07
CA PRO A 204 -25.25 15.16 -10.20
C PRO A 204 -24.44 13.88 -10.42
N PRO A 205 -25.05 12.80 -10.95
CA PRO A 205 -24.32 11.63 -11.40
C PRO A 205 -23.27 11.98 -12.46
N VAL A 206 -22.22 11.16 -12.53
CA VAL A 206 -21.16 11.30 -13.55
C VAL A 206 -21.10 10.03 -14.38
N GLU A 207 -20.78 10.18 -15.66
CA GLU A 207 -20.40 9.08 -16.55
C GLU A 207 -19.05 8.54 -16.05
N PHE A 208 -19.09 7.48 -15.25
CA PHE A 208 -17.94 6.98 -14.53
C PHE A 208 -16.87 6.43 -15.49
N GLU A 209 -17.28 5.81 -16.58
CA GLU A 209 -16.41 5.35 -17.66
C GLU A 209 -15.61 6.51 -18.28
N ALA A 210 -16.25 7.66 -18.54
CA ALA A 210 -15.56 8.84 -19.07
C ALA A 210 -14.57 9.43 -18.06
N PHE A 211 -14.88 9.36 -16.76
CA PHE A 211 -13.93 9.72 -15.72
C PHE A 211 -12.72 8.78 -15.70
N MET A 212 -12.95 7.46 -15.79
CA MET A 212 -11.90 6.46 -15.85
C MET A 212 -10.99 6.66 -17.07
N ASP A 213 -11.56 6.91 -18.24
CA ASP A 213 -10.82 7.22 -19.46
C ASP A 213 -9.93 8.47 -19.29
N SER A 214 -10.40 9.46 -18.52
CA SER A 214 -9.64 10.69 -18.25
C SER A 214 -8.40 10.50 -17.38
N LEU A 215 -8.25 9.34 -16.71
CA LEU A 215 -7.07 9.03 -15.89
C LEU A 215 -5.92 8.44 -16.70
N TYR A 216 -6.16 7.93 -17.91
CA TYR A 216 -5.13 7.32 -18.74
C TYR A 216 -4.13 8.34 -19.30
N PRO A 217 -2.86 7.94 -19.52
CA PRO A 217 -2.29 6.62 -19.27
C PRO A 217 -1.98 6.37 -17.79
N LEU A 218 -2.07 5.11 -17.37
CA LEU A 218 -1.77 4.65 -16.01
C LEU A 218 -0.63 3.62 -16.04
N ASN A 219 0.24 3.67 -15.02
CA ASN A 219 1.29 2.68 -14.82
C ASN A 219 0.76 1.42 -14.09
N GLU A 220 1.61 0.39 -13.98
CA GLU A 220 1.21 -0.89 -13.40
C GLU A 220 0.75 -0.77 -11.94
N ALA A 221 1.43 0.05 -11.13
CA ALA A 221 1.07 0.28 -9.74
C ALA A 221 -0.33 0.90 -9.61
N GLN A 222 -0.62 1.92 -10.41
CA GLN A 222 -1.93 2.57 -10.46
C GLN A 222 -3.04 1.61 -10.92
N LEU A 223 -2.76 0.77 -11.92
CA LEU A 223 -3.70 -0.25 -12.39
C LEU A 223 -4.01 -1.29 -11.31
N ARG A 224 -3.01 -1.73 -10.52
CA ARG A 224 -3.23 -2.64 -9.39
C ARG A 224 -4.13 -2.02 -8.31
N SER A 225 -3.92 -0.75 -7.99
CA SER A 225 -4.77 -0.02 -7.04
C SER A 225 -6.22 0.08 -7.52
N LEU A 226 -6.44 0.41 -8.79
CA LEU A 226 -7.79 0.44 -9.38
C LEU A 226 -8.44 -0.94 -9.39
N GLN A 227 -7.71 -1.98 -9.79
CA GLN A 227 -8.21 -3.35 -9.75
C GLN A 227 -8.62 -3.74 -8.32
N ARG A 228 -7.85 -3.33 -7.30
CA ARG A 228 -8.22 -3.57 -5.92
C ARG A 228 -9.45 -2.79 -5.48
N ILE A 229 -9.56 -1.51 -5.84
CA ILE A 229 -10.76 -0.70 -5.59
C ILE A 229 -12.01 -1.35 -6.20
N GLU A 230 -11.89 -1.93 -7.39
CA GLU A 230 -12.98 -2.59 -8.10
C GLU A 230 -13.37 -3.96 -7.52
N THR A 231 -12.36 -4.74 -7.10
CA THR A 231 -12.56 -6.13 -6.69
C THR A 231 -12.79 -6.31 -5.20
N ASP A 232 -12.31 -5.40 -4.35
CA ASP A 232 -12.49 -5.48 -2.90
C ASP A 232 -13.92 -5.09 -2.50
N ARG A 233 -14.69 -6.08 -2.04
CA ARG A 233 -16.09 -5.93 -1.61
C ARG A 233 -16.24 -5.74 -0.10
N SER A 234 -15.14 -5.49 0.60
CA SER A 234 -15.17 -5.19 2.03
C SER A 234 -16.02 -3.96 2.32
N HIS A 235 -16.97 -4.11 3.25
CA HIS A 235 -17.73 -2.99 3.77
C HIS A 235 -17.04 -2.42 5.00
N PHE A 236 -16.67 -1.15 4.92
CA PHE A 236 -16.14 -0.41 6.03
C PHE A 236 -17.29 0.27 6.77
N ARG A 237 -17.34 0.10 8.09
CA ARG A 237 -18.38 0.66 8.95
C ARG A 237 -17.75 1.46 10.09
N LYS A 238 -18.24 2.68 10.31
CA LYS A 238 -17.94 3.42 11.53
C LYS A 238 -18.79 2.86 12.66
N SER A 239 -18.18 2.12 13.58
CA SER A 239 -18.85 1.68 14.81
C SER A 239 -18.97 2.86 15.78
N GLY A 240 -20.15 3.46 15.87
CA GLY A 240 -20.44 4.58 16.77
C GLY A 240 -21.86 4.52 17.30
N LYS A 241 -22.07 4.95 18.55
CA LYS A 241 -23.35 4.98 19.29
C LYS A 241 -24.41 5.95 18.71
N THR A 242 -24.11 6.62 17.59
CA THR A 242 -24.99 7.59 16.93
C THR A 242 -25.63 6.99 15.69
N LEU A 243 -26.91 7.34 15.45
CA LEU A 243 -27.88 6.70 14.55
C LEU A 243 -27.52 6.55 13.05
N THR A 244 -26.37 7.03 12.59
CA THR A 244 -25.98 7.02 11.16
C THR A 244 -24.76 6.14 10.94
N SER A 245 -24.96 4.83 10.90
CA SER A 245 -23.93 3.89 10.47
C SER A 245 -23.74 4.00 8.96
N ILE A 246 -22.66 4.65 8.52
CA ILE A 246 -22.25 4.65 7.12
C ILE A 246 -21.51 3.33 6.85
N SER A 247 -21.97 2.60 5.84
CA SER A 247 -21.35 1.37 5.33
C SER A 247 -20.98 1.61 3.89
N VAL A 248 -19.68 1.65 3.59
CA VAL A 248 -19.13 1.98 2.27
C VAL A 248 -18.09 0.95 1.85
N THR A 249 -17.93 0.76 0.55
CA THR A 249 -16.85 0.00 -0.08
C THR A 249 -15.79 0.95 -0.64
N LEU A 250 -14.65 0.42 -1.12
CA LEU A 250 -13.66 1.23 -1.84
C LEU A 250 -14.26 1.86 -3.09
N MET A 251 -15.08 1.12 -3.83
CA MET A 251 -15.74 1.63 -5.03
C MET A 251 -16.70 2.77 -4.69
N ASP A 252 -17.50 2.66 -3.63
CA ASP A 252 -18.43 3.73 -3.23
C ASP A 252 -17.68 5.05 -2.97
N VAL A 253 -16.55 4.98 -2.25
CA VAL A 253 -15.72 6.15 -1.95
C VAL A 253 -15.07 6.70 -3.24
N PHE A 254 -14.61 5.82 -4.12
CA PHE A 254 -13.99 6.21 -5.39
C PHE A 254 -14.98 6.87 -6.35
N GLU A 255 -16.21 6.38 -6.46
CA GLU A 255 -17.29 7.03 -7.23
C GLU A 255 -17.67 8.40 -6.65
N CYS A 256 -17.74 8.51 -5.32
CA CYS A 256 -17.99 9.79 -4.66
C CYS A 256 -16.86 10.79 -4.96
N LEU A 257 -15.61 10.33 -4.93
CA LEU A 257 -14.44 11.13 -5.29
C LEU A 257 -14.49 11.56 -6.75
N ALA A 258 -14.75 10.64 -7.68
CA ALA A 258 -14.89 10.93 -9.11
C ALA A 258 -15.97 12.00 -9.34
N ARG A 259 -17.13 11.84 -8.69
CA ARG A 259 -18.22 12.81 -8.75
C ARG A 259 -17.80 14.17 -8.23
N TYR A 260 -17.08 14.24 -7.10
CA TYR A 260 -16.57 15.51 -6.59
C TYR A 260 -15.62 16.18 -7.59
N ILE A 261 -14.65 15.43 -8.13
CA ILE A 261 -13.64 15.95 -9.06
C ILE A 261 -14.31 16.55 -10.30
N VAL A 262 -15.20 15.81 -10.96
CA VAL A 262 -15.86 16.26 -12.21
C VAL A 262 -16.65 17.55 -12.04
N HIS A 263 -17.15 17.84 -10.84
CA HIS A 263 -17.93 19.04 -10.54
C HIS A 263 -17.09 20.25 -10.09
N GLN A 264 -15.75 20.14 -10.07
CA GLN A 264 -14.88 21.29 -9.82
C GLN A 264 -14.65 22.11 -11.10
N ASP A 265 -14.06 23.31 -10.96
CA ASP A 265 -13.56 24.06 -12.10
C ASP A 265 -12.43 23.31 -12.83
N GLN A 266 -12.13 23.71 -14.07
CA GLN A 266 -11.22 22.98 -14.95
C GLN A 266 -9.78 22.91 -14.42
N GLU A 267 -9.30 23.93 -13.71
CA GLU A 267 -7.95 23.96 -13.15
C GLU A 267 -7.85 22.99 -11.97
N THR A 268 -8.77 23.12 -11.02
CA THR A 268 -8.89 22.23 -9.86
C THR A 268 -9.08 20.78 -10.29
N GLN A 269 -9.86 20.53 -11.34
CA GLN A 269 -10.05 19.22 -11.93
C GLN A 269 -8.75 18.56 -12.40
N ARG A 270 -7.87 19.31 -13.07
CA ARG A 270 -6.59 18.77 -13.56
C ARG A 270 -5.70 18.38 -12.39
N GLU A 271 -5.62 19.25 -11.39
CA GLU A 271 -4.82 19.04 -10.19
C GLU A 271 -5.31 17.84 -9.37
N LEU A 272 -6.62 17.73 -9.15
CA LEU A 272 -7.20 16.60 -8.43
C LEU A 272 -7.01 15.27 -9.17
N ARG A 273 -7.10 15.24 -10.51
CA ARG A 273 -6.78 14.04 -11.30
C ARG A 273 -5.30 13.67 -11.19
N GLN A 274 -4.42 14.65 -11.25
CA GLN A 274 -2.99 14.42 -11.03
C GLN A 274 -2.74 13.84 -9.64
N ARG A 275 -3.34 14.45 -8.61
CA ARG A 275 -3.24 13.99 -7.23
C ARG A 275 -3.77 12.58 -7.02
N LEU A 276 -4.91 12.26 -7.65
CA LEU A 276 -5.45 10.91 -7.64
C LEU A 276 -4.48 9.89 -8.23
N ARG A 277 -3.80 10.21 -9.33
CA ARG A 277 -2.79 9.32 -9.93
C ARG A 277 -1.61 9.08 -8.99
N GLU A 278 -1.17 10.09 -8.25
CA GLU A 278 -0.12 9.94 -7.24
C GLU A 278 -0.56 9.03 -6.10
N GLU A 279 -1.74 9.27 -5.52
CA GLU A 279 -2.25 8.45 -4.43
C GLU A 279 -2.53 7.00 -4.88
N LEU A 280 -3.01 6.80 -6.11
CA LEU A 280 -3.16 5.46 -6.71
C LEU A 280 -1.82 4.74 -6.83
N GLN A 281 -0.74 5.44 -7.16
CA GLN A 281 0.59 4.82 -7.20
C GLN A 281 1.06 4.43 -5.79
N GLU A 282 0.94 5.35 -4.83
CA GLU A 282 1.38 5.16 -3.44
C GLU A 282 0.57 4.08 -2.69
N MET A 283 -0.72 3.89 -3.01
CA MET A 283 -1.56 2.91 -2.32
C MET A 283 -1.42 1.46 -2.84
N SER A 284 -0.67 1.23 -3.92
CA SER A 284 -0.67 -0.05 -4.66
C SER A 284 -0.25 -1.28 -3.84
N GLU A 285 0.51 -1.08 -2.77
CA GLU A 285 0.96 -2.14 -1.86
C GLU A 285 0.28 -2.07 -0.48
N GLN A 286 -0.63 -1.12 -0.27
CA GLN A 286 -1.27 -0.88 1.03
C GLN A 286 -2.48 -1.78 1.27
N CYS A 287 -2.92 -1.91 2.52
CA CYS A 287 -4.16 -2.62 2.86
C CYS A 287 -5.42 -1.84 2.44
N ALA A 288 -6.60 -2.44 2.61
CA ALA A 288 -7.86 -1.83 2.15
C ALA A 288 -8.20 -0.53 2.92
N THR A 289 -7.84 -0.44 4.21
CA THR A 289 -7.95 0.81 4.97
C THR A 289 -6.94 1.86 4.52
N GLY A 290 -5.75 1.45 4.07
CA GLY A 290 -4.78 2.34 3.42
C GLY A 290 -5.35 2.95 2.14
N HIS A 291 -6.00 2.15 1.30
CA HIS A 291 -6.68 2.64 0.10
C HIS A 291 -7.76 3.68 0.44
N LEU A 292 -8.62 3.42 1.43
CA LEU A 292 -9.61 4.40 1.88
C LEU A 292 -8.98 5.74 2.27
N SER A 293 -7.92 5.69 3.09
CA SER A 293 -7.24 6.89 3.56
C SER A 293 -6.62 7.68 2.40
N ARG A 294 -5.96 6.98 1.48
CA ARG A 294 -5.31 7.58 0.32
C ARG A 294 -6.32 8.18 -0.66
N LEU A 295 -7.49 7.57 -0.83
CA LEU A 295 -8.58 8.12 -1.64
C LEU A 295 -9.10 9.45 -1.10
N VAL A 296 -9.35 9.55 0.21
CA VAL A 296 -9.80 10.84 0.79
C VAL A 296 -8.70 11.89 0.81
N ASN A 297 -7.43 11.47 0.85
CA ASN A 297 -6.29 12.40 0.82
C ASN A 297 -6.19 13.21 -0.47
N VAL A 298 -6.80 12.73 -1.57
CA VAL A 298 -6.88 13.45 -2.84
C VAL A 298 -7.52 14.83 -2.66
N LEU A 299 -8.48 14.97 -1.73
CA LEU A 299 -9.26 16.19 -1.53
C LEU A 299 -8.67 17.15 -0.49
N LEU A 300 -7.57 16.79 0.16
CA LEU A 300 -6.99 17.61 1.21
C LEU A 300 -6.36 18.88 0.64
N GLY A 301 -6.78 20.01 1.18
CA GLY A 301 -6.43 21.33 0.65
C GLY A 301 -7.30 21.79 -0.52
N PHE A 302 -8.23 20.95 -0.99
CA PHE A 302 -9.20 21.27 -2.05
C PHE A 302 -10.64 21.30 -1.55
N HIS A 303 -10.97 20.52 -0.52
CA HIS A 303 -12.30 20.53 0.09
C HIS A 303 -12.29 21.39 1.36
N PRO A 304 -13.22 22.37 1.52
CA PRO A 304 -13.17 23.35 2.60
C PRO A 304 -13.35 22.75 4.00
N GLU A 305 -14.07 21.64 4.10
CA GLU A 305 -14.37 20.98 5.38
C GLU A 305 -13.47 19.76 5.70
N MET A 306 -12.65 19.32 4.73
CA MET A 306 -11.80 18.14 4.94
C MET A 306 -10.43 18.55 5.45
N GLU A 307 -10.08 17.96 6.58
CA GLU A 307 -8.78 18.15 7.21
C GLU A 307 -8.31 16.78 7.71
N ILE A 308 -7.02 16.49 7.61
CA ILE A 308 -6.47 15.41 8.43
C ILE A 308 -6.27 15.99 9.81
N CYS A 309 -6.92 15.39 10.81
CA CYS A 309 -6.66 15.70 12.20
C CYS A 309 -5.34 15.01 12.62
N ILE A 310 -4.23 15.49 12.07
CA ILE A 310 -2.91 15.18 12.59
C ILE A 310 -2.83 15.99 13.88
N ARG A 311 -2.80 15.33 15.04
CA ARG A 311 -2.54 16.04 16.30
C ARG A 311 -1.33 16.95 16.09
N ARG A 312 -1.44 18.22 16.51
CA ARG A 312 -0.41 19.26 16.29
C ARG A 312 1.01 18.75 16.58
N GLU A 313 1.15 17.92 17.60
CA GLU A 313 2.40 17.27 17.98
C GLU A 313 2.96 16.33 16.91
N ALA A 314 2.12 15.52 16.25
CA ALA A 314 2.53 14.62 15.17
C ALA A 314 2.94 15.38 13.91
N ARG A 315 2.27 16.51 13.61
CA ARG A 315 2.65 17.41 12.51
C ARG A 315 4.02 18.04 12.75
N VAL A 316 4.19 18.67 13.91
CA VAL A 316 5.47 19.29 14.30
C VAL A 316 6.59 18.25 14.31
N LYS A 317 6.32 17.04 14.82
CA LYS A 317 7.27 15.93 14.83
C LYS A 317 7.68 15.51 13.42
N ALA A 318 6.74 15.27 12.51
CA ALA A 318 7.04 14.82 11.15
C ALA A 318 7.87 15.86 10.37
N VAL A 319 7.51 17.13 10.50
CA VAL A 319 8.29 18.24 9.94
C VAL A 319 9.68 18.28 10.52
N PHE A 320 9.78 18.24 11.85
CA PHE A 320 11.04 18.34 12.55
C PHE A 320 11.99 17.19 12.15
N MET A 321 11.49 15.96 12.04
CA MET A 321 12.30 14.81 11.61
C MET A 321 12.83 14.98 10.18
N ASN A 322 12.01 15.45 9.24
CA ASN A 322 12.45 15.73 7.87
C ASN A 322 13.51 16.83 7.81
N LEU A 323 13.35 17.90 8.61
CA LEU A 323 14.34 18.97 8.71
C LEU A 323 15.64 18.47 9.32
N LEU A 324 15.53 17.63 10.36
CA LEU A 324 16.67 17.03 11.06
C LEU A 324 17.49 16.16 10.10
N GLU A 325 16.83 15.24 9.40
CA GLU A 325 17.47 14.36 8.42
C GLU A 325 18.16 15.19 7.33
N LYS A 326 17.44 16.11 6.69
CA LYS A 326 18.01 16.96 5.64
C LYS A 326 19.22 17.76 6.13
N LYS A 327 19.15 18.29 7.36
CA LYS A 327 20.22 19.11 7.93
C LYS A 327 21.44 18.26 8.30
N ILE A 328 21.25 17.06 8.86
CA ILE A 328 22.35 16.11 9.16
C ILE A 328 23.06 15.71 7.86
N MET A 329 22.30 15.38 6.81
CA MET A 329 22.86 14.96 5.51
C MET A 329 23.66 16.05 4.79
N GLN A 330 23.55 17.31 5.23
CA GLN A 330 24.32 18.45 4.70
C GLN A 330 25.61 18.70 5.48
N GLU A 331 25.88 17.96 6.55
CA GLU A 331 27.07 18.12 7.37
C GLU A 331 28.18 17.19 6.89
N ASP A 332 29.42 17.70 6.81
CA ASP A 332 30.60 16.91 6.41
C ASP A 332 30.88 15.72 7.34
N HIS A 333 30.28 15.74 8.53
CA HIS A 333 30.43 14.73 9.58
C HIS A 333 29.10 14.01 9.90
N ALA A 334 28.20 13.91 8.91
CA ALA A 334 26.91 13.24 9.02
C ALA A 334 27.01 11.84 9.67
N ASP A 335 27.97 11.02 9.23
CA ASP A 335 28.18 9.66 9.76
C ASP A 335 28.49 9.68 11.26
N ALA A 336 29.29 10.64 11.73
CA ALA A 336 29.63 10.76 13.15
C ALA A 336 28.41 11.19 13.99
N LEU A 337 27.56 12.08 13.45
CA LEU A 337 26.31 12.50 14.09
C LEU A 337 25.33 11.33 14.20
N LEU A 338 25.16 10.56 13.12
CA LEU A 338 24.30 9.38 13.12
C LEU A 338 24.83 8.28 14.05
N CYS A 339 26.15 8.05 14.07
CA CYS A 339 26.78 7.13 15.01
C CYS A 339 26.53 7.55 16.48
N ASP A 340 26.67 8.84 16.80
CA ASP A 340 26.41 9.35 18.15
C ASP A 340 24.93 9.23 18.54
N MET A 341 24.00 9.46 17.60
CA MET A 341 22.56 9.26 17.82
C MET A 341 22.20 7.80 18.14
N MET A 342 22.90 6.85 17.51
CA MET A 342 22.65 5.42 17.69
C MET A 342 23.43 4.81 18.86
N ASN A 343 24.41 5.53 19.41
CA ASN A 343 25.28 5.02 20.46
C ASN A 343 24.54 4.95 21.81
N PRO A 344 24.52 3.78 22.49
CA PRO A 344 23.96 3.65 23.85
C PRO A 344 24.64 4.55 24.89
N ARG A 345 25.85 5.03 24.60
CA ARG A 345 26.64 5.97 25.42
C ARG A 345 27.15 7.09 24.51
N PRO A 346 26.29 8.05 24.13
CA PRO A 346 26.67 9.12 23.22
C PRO A 346 27.80 9.97 23.82
N ASP A 347 28.76 10.36 22.99
CA ASP A 347 29.82 11.31 23.34
C ASP A 347 29.34 12.77 23.33
N GLY A 348 28.08 12.97 22.92
CA GLY A 348 27.38 14.24 22.92
C GLY A 348 27.66 15.09 21.68
N ALA A 349 28.31 14.56 20.64
CA ALA A 349 28.50 15.24 19.37
C ALA A 349 27.16 15.69 18.78
N PHE A 350 26.17 14.81 18.74
CA PHE A 350 24.82 15.12 18.27
C PHE A 350 24.16 16.18 19.13
N SER A 351 24.28 16.09 20.46
CA SER A 351 23.70 17.07 21.39
C SER A 351 24.31 18.47 21.24
N ARG A 352 25.63 18.55 21.07
CA ARG A 352 26.35 19.80 20.79
C ARG A 352 25.96 20.37 19.43
N TRP A 353 25.85 19.51 18.41
CA TRP A 353 25.43 19.89 17.07
C TRP A 353 23.98 20.40 17.04
N MET A 354 23.07 19.71 17.72
CA MET A 354 21.66 20.09 17.89
C MET A 354 21.53 21.45 18.57
N LYS A 355 22.37 21.73 19.57
CA LYS A 355 22.40 23.05 20.23
C LYS A 355 22.83 24.15 19.27
N LYS A 356 23.91 23.90 18.52
CA LYS A 356 24.46 24.84 17.53
C LYS A 356 23.47 25.16 16.41
N ASN A 357 22.64 24.19 16.02
CA ASN A 357 21.66 24.32 14.94
C ASN A 357 20.23 24.64 15.42
N SER A 358 20.04 24.93 16.72
CA SER A 358 18.71 25.16 17.30
C SER A 358 17.95 26.32 16.64
N GLU A 359 18.63 27.44 16.36
CA GLU A 359 18.04 28.60 15.70
C GLU A 359 17.50 28.28 14.31
N PHE A 360 18.22 27.44 13.55
CA PHE A 360 17.76 26.96 12.24
C PHE A 360 16.45 26.18 12.36
N PHE A 361 16.36 25.23 13.29
CA PHE A 361 15.13 24.46 13.47
C PHE A 361 13.97 25.31 13.99
N ILE A 362 14.22 26.23 14.91
CA ILE A 362 13.19 27.17 15.41
C ILE A 362 12.69 28.07 14.27
N HIS A 363 13.58 28.56 13.42
CA HIS A 363 13.22 29.37 12.25
C HIS A 363 12.35 28.58 11.26
N GLU A 364 12.77 27.39 10.85
CA GLU A 364 12.02 26.55 9.90
C GLU A 364 10.67 26.07 10.45
N LEU A 365 10.57 25.85 11.76
CA LEU A 365 9.31 25.48 12.40
C LEU A 365 8.34 26.67 12.51
N ARG A 366 8.85 27.92 12.56
CA ARG A 366 8.03 29.14 12.65
C ARG A 366 7.18 29.37 11.41
N ASP A 367 7.67 28.97 10.26
CA ASP A 367 6.91 29.01 9.01
C ASP A 367 5.71 28.04 8.98
N ILE A 368 5.68 27.07 9.90
CA ILE A 368 4.71 25.98 9.93
C ILE A 368 3.74 26.15 11.11
N GLU A 369 4.23 26.72 12.20
CA GLU A 369 3.47 27.03 13.40
C GLU A 369 3.74 28.50 13.82
N PRO A 370 3.23 29.49 13.07
CA PRO A 370 3.51 30.90 13.34
C PRO A 370 3.01 31.36 14.71
N ASP A 371 1.97 30.70 15.24
CA ASP A 371 1.35 31.01 16.52
C ASP A 371 1.86 30.15 17.70
N ALA A 372 2.85 29.27 17.47
CA ALA A 372 3.45 28.48 18.54
C ALA A 372 4.53 29.25 19.29
N ASP A 373 4.57 29.11 20.61
CA ASP A 373 5.75 29.45 21.41
C ASP A 373 6.84 28.39 21.16
N LEU A 374 7.51 28.52 20.02
CA LEU A 374 8.50 27.54 19.54
C LEU A 374 9.76 27.50 20.40
N GLU A 375 10.07 28.57 21.13
CA GLU A 375 11.15 28.54 22.12
C GLU A 375 10.78 27.66 23.31
N LYS A 376 9.53 27.73 23.77
CA LYS A 376 9.02 26.82 24.79
C LYS A 376 8.97 25.39 24.29
N VAL A 377 8.46 25.15 23.08
CA VAL A 377 8.43 23.81 22.46
C VAL A 377 9.85 23.25 22.29
N TRP A 378 10.81 24.07 21.86
CA TRP A 378 12.21 23.67 21.77
C TRP A 378 12.83 23.36 23.12
N LYS A 379 12.57 24.17 24.15
CA LYS A 379 13.04 23.91 25.54
C LYS A 379 12.46 22.62 26.11
N GLU A 380 11.27 22.22 25.69
CA GLU A 380 10.64 20.95 26.07
C GLU A 380 11.19 19.75 25.25
N LEU A 381 11.45 19.93 23.96
CA LEU A 381 11.96 18.89 23.05
C LEU A 381 13.47 18.65 23.17
N TYR A 382 14.28 19.69 23.37
CA TYR A 382 15.74 19.61 23.39
C TYR A 382 16.29 18.65 24.46
N PRO A 383 15.81 18.63 25.72
CA PRO A 383 16.23 17.64 26.72
C PRO A 383 15.93 16.20 26.28
N ALA A 384 14.84 16.01 25.53
CA ALA A 384 14.45 14.72 24.97
C ALA A 384 15.33 14.28 23.78
N LEU A 385 15.83 15.24 23.00
CA LEU A 385 16.67 14.99 21.82
C LEU A 385 18.17 14.91 22.18
N SER A 386 18.59 15.59 23.24
CA SER A 386 19.99 15.72 23.68
C SER A 386 20.49 14.57 24.56
N ASN A 387 19.58 13.76 25.12
CA ASN A 387 19.93 12.54 25.86
C ASN A 387 18.86 11.46 25.66
N PRO A 388 19.00 10.60 24.63
CA PRO A 388 17.97 9.63 24.25
C PRO A 388 17.62 8.58 25.33
N PHE A 389 18.47 8.44 26.36
CA PHE A 389 18.38 7.35 27.34
C PHE A 389 18.00 7.77 28.77
N THR A 390 17.88 9.06 29.11
CA THR A 390 17.72 9.50 30.52
C THR A 390 16.33 9.93 30.97
N ALA A 391 15.31 9.96 30.12
CA ALA A 391 13.94 10.25 30.56
C ALA A 391 12.99 9.11 30.14
N PRO A 392 12.20 8.49 31.06
CA PRO A 392 11.37 7.32 30.76
C PRO A 392 10.36 7.54 29.61
N LYS A 393 9.83 8.76 29.48
CA LYS A 393 8.94 9.13 28.37
C LYS A 393 9.69 9.25 27.04
N THR A 394 10.93 9.71 27.09
CA THR A 394 11.82 9.77 25.93
C THR A 394 12.46 8.45 25.57
N PHE A 395 12.67 7.57 26.54
CA PHE A 395 13.11 6.21 26.32
C PHE A 395 12.04 5.43 25.55
N SER A 396 10.74 5.68 25.78
CA SER A 396 9.68 5.11 24.94
C SER A 396 9.63 5.72 23.52
N PHE A 397 9.95 7.01 23.38
CA PHE A 397 10.06 7.71 22.10
C PHE A 397 11.26 7.21 21.28
N TRP A 398 12.40 7.03 21.93
CA TRP A 398 13.62 6.48 21.36
C TRP A 398 13.61 4.96 21.29
N GLN A 399 12.81 4.24 22.08
CA GLN A 399 12.53 2.81 21.86
C GLN A 399 11.59 2.61 20.68
N LYS A 400 10.72 3.59 20.35
CA LYS A 400 9.95 3.60 19.10
C LYS A 400 10.83 3.94 17.89
N ILE A 401 11.75 4.90 18.02
CA ILE A 401 12.77 5.17 16.99
C ILE A 401 13.74 3.98 16.87
N LYS A 402 14.18 3.39 17.99
CA LYS A 402 15.00 2.18 18.02
C LYS A 402 14.24 1.00 17.45
N SER A 403 12.93 0.83 17.70
CA SER A 403 12.11 -0.20 17.04
C SER A 403 11.93 0.08 15.55
N TRP A 404 11.91 1.34 15.11
CA TRP A 404 11.93 1.68 13.69
C TRP A 404 13.29 1.40 13.03
N PHE A 405 14.39 1.53 13.77
CA PHE A 405 15.75 1.14 13.32
C PHE A 405 16.13 -0.33 13.67
N SER A 406 15.30 -1.08 14.38
CA SER A 406 15.52 -2.49 14.72
C SER A 406 14.44 -3.42 14.16
N HIS A 407 13.33 -2.89 13.62
CA HIS A 407 12.49 -3.58 12.62
C HIS A 407 12.98 -3.31 11.19
N SER A 408 14.12 -2.63 11.05
CA SER A 408 15.05 -2.81 9.92
C SER A 408 16.11 -3.89 10.23
N LYS A 409 15.85 -4.77 11.21
CA LYS A 409 16.57 -6.00 11.57
C LYS A 409 15.63 -7.02 12.24
N THR A 410 14.67 -7.47 11.45
CA THR A 410 13.97 -8.77 11.45
C THR A 410 13.08 -8.66 10.20
N ASP A 411 13.45 -9.13 9.03
CA ASP A 411 14.33 -10.25 8.70
C ASP A 411 15.80 -9.87 8.45
#